data_AF-A0A2X1C741-F1
#
_entry.id   AF-A0A2X1C741-F1
#
_cell.length_a   1.000
_cell.length_b   1.000
_cell.length_c   1.000
_cell.angle_alpha   90.00
_cell.angle_beta   90.00
_cell.angle_gamma   90.00
#
_symmetry.space_group_name_H-M   'P 1'
#
loop_
_entity.id
_entity.type
_entity.pdbx_description
1 polymer ?
#
loop_
_entity_poly.entity_id
_entity_poly.type
_entity_poly.pdbx_seq_one_letter_code
_entity_poly.pdbx_strand_id
1 'polypeptide(L)'
;MTVFTYEERHVIAAAAKLRREARKAATKARAKSPKADRGRERDNGFRQYIRRQPCEARHLGGCFGPVQHAHVSYRVHGIANSFGRGVKNHDRHGNPLCAGHHKMQHDMGDERAFWSLLGKDAYETAAAHYAAYQKAHDHA
;
A
#
# COMPACT_ATOMS: atom_id res chain seq x y z
N MET A 1 -18.71 35.24 23.03
CA MET A 1 -18.29 33.83 22.91
C MET A 1 -18.55 33.15 24.24
N THR A 2 -19.53 32.26 24.31
CA THR A 2 -19.79 31.49 25.53
C THR A 2 -18.72 30.42 25.68
N VAL A 3 -17.90 30.54 26.72
CA VAL A 3 -16.86 29.57 27.05
C VAL A 3 -17.48 28.54 27.99
N PHE A 4 -17.52 27.28 27.58
CA PHE A 4 -18.01 26.18 28.42
C PHE A 4 -17.18 26.07 29.71
N THR A 5 -17.86 25.85 30.82
CA THR A 5 -17.25 25.56 32.12
C THR A 5 -16.45 24.25 32.08
N TYR A 6 -15.67 23.99 33.13
CA TYR A 6 -14.86 22.76 33.22
C TYR A 6 -15.72 21.50 33.24
N GLU A 7 -16.79 21.50 34.04
CA GLU A 7 -17.74 20.39 34.15
C GLU A 7 -18.45 20.12 32.82
N GLU A 8 -18.92 21.17 32.15
CA GLU A 8 -19.55 21.04 30.83
C GLU A 8 -18.57 20.45 29.80
N ARG A 9 -17.30 20.85 29.82
CA ARG A 9 -16.26 20.26 28.95
C ARG A 9 -16.03 18.78 29.22
N HIS A 10 -16.04 18.35 30.49
CA HIS A 10 -15.92 16.93 30.86
C HIS A 10 -17.10 16.09 30.39
N VAL A 11 -18.32 16.60 30.58
CA VAL A 11 -19.54 15.93 30.10
C VAL A 11 -19.51 15.80 28.57
N ILE A 12 -19.13 16.86 27.86
CA ILE A 12 -18.98 16.84 26.40
C ILE A 12 -17.93 15.80 25.98
N ALA A 13 -16.78 15.74 26.65
CA ALA A 13 -15.72 14.78 26.35
C ALA A 13 -16.16 13.32 26.60
N ALA A 14 -16.85 13.05 27.70
CA ALA A 14 -17.41 11.74 28.01
C ALA A 14 -18.45 11.31 26.97
N ALA A 15 -19.37 12.21 26.60
CA ALA A 15 -20.35 11.95 25.55
C ALA A 15 -19.69 11.69 24.18
N ALA A 16 -18.65 12.43 23.83
CA ALA A 16 -17.88 12.22 22.61
C ALA A 16 -17.17 10.85 22.60
N LYS A 17 -16.63 10.42 23.74
CA LYS A 17 -16.01 9.09 23.90
C LYS A 17 -17.04 7.98 23.67
N LEU A 18 -18.22 8.08 24.28
CA LEU A 18 -19.32 7.12 24.10
C LEU A 18 -19.77 7.05 22.64
N ARG A 19 -19.98 8.20 21.98
CA ARG A 19 -20.31 8.25 20.55
C ARG A 19 -19.25 7.59 19.67
N ARG A 20 -17.96 7.80 20.00
CA ARG A 20 -16.84 7.17 19.28
C ARG A 20 -16.83 5.65 19.46
N GLU A 21 -17.08 5.16 20.67
CA GLU A 21 -17.14 3.73 20.97
C GLU A 21 -18.33 3.06 20.28
N ALA A 22 -19.52 3.67 20.35
CA ALA A 22 -20.70 3.22 19.62
C ALA A 22 -20.45 3.16 18.10
N ARG A 23 -19.82 4.18 17.51
CA ARG A 23 -19.45 4.20 16.09
C ARG A 23 -18.46 3.09 15.74
N LYS A 24 -17.44 2.83 16.58
CA LYS A 24 -16.49 1.72 16.38
C LYS A 24 -17.19 0.37 16.44
N ALA A 25 -18.08 0.16 17.41
CA ALA A 25 -18.85 -1.07 17.55
C ALA A 25 -19.75 -1.32 16.33
N ALA A 26 -20.51 -0.30 15.90
CA ALA A 26 -21.35 -0.37 14.71
C ALA A 26 -20.54 -0.65 13.43
N THR A 27 -19.37 -0.02 13.27
CA THR A 27 -18.49 -0.27 12.12
C THR A 27 -17.96 -1.70 12.11
N LYS A 28 -17.61 -2.25 13.27
CA LYS A 28 -17.11 -3.63 13.41
C LYS A 28 -18.21 -4.68 13.17
N ALA A 29 -19.44 -4.40 13.61
CA ALA A 29 -20.59 -5.28 13.42
C ALA A 29 -21.08 -5.33 11.97
N ARG A 30 -20.79 -4.30 11.16
CA ARG A 30 -21.18 -4.26 9.75
C ARG A 30 -20.43 -5.33 8.95
N ALA A 31 -21.18 -6.18 8.24
CA ALA A 31 -20.60 -7.13 7.29
C ALA A 31 -19.72 -6.40 6.26
N LYS A 32 -18.55 -6.97 5.98
CA LYS A 32 -17.62 -6.41 5.00
C LYS A 32 -18.31 -6.42 3.63
N SER A 33 -18.33 -5.27 2.95
CA SER A 33 -18.88 -5.21 1.60
C SER A 33 -18.14 -6.21 0.70
N PRO A 34 -18.82 -6.97 -0.16
CA PRO A 34 -18.16 -7.81 -1.16
C PRO A 34 -17.20 -7.01 -2.06
N LYS A 35 -17.47 -5.70 -2.22
CA LYS A 35 -16.64 -4.75 -2.97
C LYS A 35 -15.48 -4.17 -2.15
N ALA A 36 -15.36 -4.49 -0.87
CA ALA A 36 -14.36 -3.88 0.01
C ALA A 36 -12.93 -4.28 -0.35
N ASP A 37 -12.71 -5.52 -0.81
CA ASP A 37 -11.40 -5.97 -1.29
C ASP A 37 -11.32 -6.06 -2.82
N ARG A 38 -12.46 -6.03 -3.53
CA ARG A 38 -12.54 -6.20 -5.00
C ARG A 38 -11.72 -7.40 -5.53
N GLY A 39 -11.64 -8.48 -4.76
CA GLY A 39 -10.87 -9.67 -5.11
C GLY A 39 -9.36 -9.58 -4.88
N ARG A 40 -8.86 -8.52 -4.22
CA ARG A 40 -7.44 -8.36 -3.90
C ARG A 40 -6.94 -9.48 -3.00
N GLU A 41 -5.95 -10.20 -3.49
CA GLU A 41 -5.16 -11.16 -2.72
C GLU A 41 -4.14 -10.42 -1.88
N ARG A 42 -4.14 -10.70 -0.57
CA ARG A 42 -3.22 -10.11 0.39
C ARG A 42 -2.21 -11.17 0.79
N ASP A 43 -0.96 -10.95 0.42
CA ASP A 43 0.15 -11.79 0.86
C ASP A 43 1.05 -10.97 1.79
N ASN A 44 0.83 -11.15 3.09
CA ASN A 44 1.62 -10.46 4.10
C ASN A 44 3.07 -10.97 4.14
N GLY A 45 3.33 -12.22 3.75
CA GLY A 45 4.67 -12.81 3.68
C GLY A 45 5.47 -12.17 2.56
N PHE A 46 4.92 -12.15 1.34
CA PHE A 46 5.53 -11.47 0.21
C PHE A 46 5.77 -9.98 0.48
N ARG A 47 4.81 -9.31 1.12
CA ARG A 47 4.95 -7.90 1.48
C ARG A 47 6.12 -7.66 2.44
N GLN A 48 6.41 -8.59 3.34
CA GLN A 48 7.59 -8.51 4.21
C GLN A 48 8.88 -8.83 3.45
N TYR A 49 8.85 -9.84 2.57
CA TYR A 49 9.96 -10.18 1.68
C TYR A 49 10.42 -8.96 0.86
N ILE A 50 9.50 -8.25 0.19
CA ILE A 50 9.80 -7.06 -0.62
C ILE A 50 10.48 -5.96 0.20
N ARG A 51 10.03 -5.71 1.43
CA ARG A 51 10.61 -4.67 2.30
C ARG A 51 12.06 -4.96 2.71
N ARG A 52 12.53 -6.18 2.49
CA ARG A 52 13.92 -6.61 2.77
C ARG A 52 14.77 -6.65 1.50
N GLN A 53 14.17 -6.45 0.33
CA GLN A 53 14.90 -6.41 -0.94
C GLN A 53 15.59 -5.06 -1.15
N PRO A 54 16.67 -5.01 -1.95
CA PRO A 54 17.25 -3.74 -2.36
C PRO A 54 16.24 -2.90 -3.18
N CYS A 55 16.35 -1.58 -3.09
CA CYS A 55 15.56 -0.66 -3.91
C CYS A 55 15.85 -0.86 -5.40
N GLU A 56 14.82 -0.98 -6.24
CA GLU A 56 14.97 -1.16 -7.69
C GLU A 56 15.70 0.00 -8.36
N ALA A 57 15.51 1.21 -7.84
CA ALA A 57 16.13 2.44 -8.30
C ALA A 57 17.49 2.73 -7.65
N ARG A 58 18.08 1.78 -6.89
CA ARG A 58 19.35 2.03 -6.18
C ARG A 58 20.49 2.51 -7.08
N HIS A 59 20.49 2.08 -8.34
CA HIS A 59 21.53 2.37 -9.32
C HIS A 59 21.49 3.84 -9.78
N LEU A 60 20.37 4.54 -9.60
CA LEU A 60 20.28 5.99 -9.83
C LEU A 60 20.92 6.82 -8.70
N GLY A 61 21.39 6.18 -7.61
CA GLY A 61 21.86 6.87 -6.41
C GLY A 61 20.71 7.48 -5.60
N GLY A 62 21.01 8.33 -4.63
CA GLY A 62 19.99 9.12 -3.91
C GLY A 62 18.98 8.32 -3.07
N CYS A 63 19.27 7.06 -2.73
CA CYS A 63 18.38 6.25 -1.91
C CYS A 63 18.21 6.85 -0.50
N PHE A 64 16.95 7.01 -0.08
CA PHE A 64 16.62 7.57 1.23
C PHE A 64 15.43 6.84 1.87
N GLY A 65 15.56 6.58 3.19
CA GLY A 65 14.52 5.97 4.00
C GLY A 65 14.33 4.46 3.77
N PRO A 66 13.36 3.84 4.48
CA PRO A 66 13.13 2.39 4.41
C PRO A 66 12.55 1.96 3.06
N VAL A 67 12.81 0.70 2.68
CA VAL A 67 12.17 0.08 1.51
C VAL A 67 10.70 -0.21 1.80
N GLN A 68 9.87 0.18 0.85
CA GLN A 68 8.42 0.08 0.89
C GLN A 68 7.95 -0.86 -0.22
N HIS A 69 6.73 -1.37 -0.03
CA HIS A 69 6.05 -2.19 -1.02
C HIS A 69 5.27 -1.28 -1.96
N ALA A 70 5.91 -0.87 -3.06
CA ALA A 70 5.34 0.03 -4.04
C ALA A 70 4.46 -0.75 -5.03
N HIS A 71 3.13 -0.69 -4.84
CA HIS A 71 2.17 -1.35 -5.73
C HIS A 71 2.13 -0.66 -7.09
N VAL A 72 2.11 -1.46 -8.16
CA VAL A 72 1.93 -0.93 -9.52
C VAL A 72 0.50 -0.41 -9.68
N SER A 73 0.35 0.86 -10.04
CA SER A 73 -0.92 1.61 -10.00
C SER A 73 -1.56 1.84 -11.38
N TYR A 74 -0.94 1.34 -12.45
CA TYR A 74 -1.47 1.44 -13.81
C TYR A 74 -1.99 0.10 -14.34
N ARG A 75 -3.02 0.18 -15.18
CA ARG A 75 -3.64 -0.98 -15.84
C ARG A 75 -2.83 -1.39 -17.07
N VAL A 76 -2.73 -2.70 -17.29
CA VAL A 76 -2.12 -3.32 -18.48
C VAL A 76 -3.12 -4.34 -19.04
N HIS A 77 -3.38 -4.28 -20.34
CA HIS A 77 -4.25 -5.27 -20.98
C HIS A 77 -3.58 -6.65 -20.93
N GLY A 78 -4.33 -7.68 -20.57
CA GLY A 78 -3.83 -9.06 -20.47
C GLY A 78 -3.23 -9.45 -19.11
N ILE A 79 -2.92 -8.50 -18.23
CA ILE A 79 -2.45 -8.81 -16.87
C ILE A 79 -3.64 -8.88 -15.92
N ALA A 80 -3.89 -10.07 -15.37
CA ALA A 80 -4.95 -10.28 -14.40
C ALA A 80 -4.78 -9.35 -13.19
N ASN A 81 -5.86 -8.62 -12.90
CA ASN A 81 -5.95 -7.69 -11.78
C ASN A 81 -4.98 -6.52 -11.80
N SER A 82 -4.44 -6.12 -12.97
CA SER A 82 -3.83 -4.80 -13.10
C SER A 82 -4.92 -3.73 -12.95
N PHE A 83 -5.04 -3.14 -11.77
CA PHE A 83 -6.00 -2.08 -11.54
C PHE A 83 -5.36 -0.71 -11.80
N GLY A 84 -6.17 0.25 -12.27
CA GLY A 84 -5.76 1.64 -12.36
C GLY A 84 -5.74 2.34 -11.00
N ARG A 85 -5.39 3.63 -11.01
CA ARG A 85 -5.39 4.49 -9.83
C ARG A 85 -6.71 4.39 -9.06
N GLY A 86 -6.60 4.33 -7.72
CA GLY A 86 -7.74 4.28 -6.81
C GLY A 86 -8.15 2.89 -6.32
N VAL A 87 -7.57 1.82 -6.87
CA VAL A 87 -7.74 0.44 -6.38
C VAL A 87 -6.38 -0.16 -6.10
N LYS A 88 -6.18 -0.67 -4.88
CA LYS A 88 -4.93 -1.33 -4.53
C LYS A 88 -4.80 -2.64 -5.30
N ASN A 89 -3.66 -2.80 -5.96
CA ASN A 89 -3.33 -4.01 -6.70
C ASN A 89 -3.10 -5.22 -5.76
N HIS A 90 -3.06 -6.44 -6.32
CA HIS A 90 -2.63 -7.63 -5.58
C HIS A 90 -1.23 -7.42 -5.01
N ASP A 91 -0.93 -8.05 -3.87
CA ASP A 91 0.38 -7.87 -3.26
C ASP A 91 1.52 -8.40 -4.15
N ARG A 92 1.29 -9.43 -4.98
CA ARG A 92 2.26 -9.89 -5.99
C ARG A 92 2.68 -8.84 -7.02
N HIS A 93 1.90 -7.78 -7.19
CA HIS A 93 2.15 -6.69 -8.14
C HIS A 93 2.77 -5.47 -7.42
N GLY A 94 3.78 -5.72 -6.60
CA GLY A 94 4.50 -4.70 -5.86
C GLY A 94 6.00 -4.88 -5.94
N ASN A 95 6.71 -3.75 -6.01
CA ASN A 95 8.16 -3.70 -6.17
C ASN A 95 8.85 -3.05 -4.96
N PRO A 96 10.13 -3.36 -4.70
CA PRO A 96 10.89 -2.73 -3.64
C PRO A 96 11.38 -1.35 -4.07
N LEU A 97 10.88 -0.30 -3.43
CA LEU A 97 11.41 1.06 -3.57
C LEU A 97 11.67 1.68 -2.21
N CYS A 98 12.80 2.36 -2.04
CA CYS A 98 13.01 3.18 -0.84
C CYS A 98 12.02 4.34 -0.79
N ALA A 99 11.75 4.86 0.41
CA ALA A 99 10.79 5.95 0.60
C ALA A 99 11.04 7.16 -0.32
N GLY A 100 12.31 7.50 -0.57
CA GLY A 100 12.68 8.56 -1.52
C GLY A 100 12.22 8.28 -2.95
N HIS A 101 12.60 7.14 -3.52
CA HIS A 101 12.22 6.79 -4.89
C HIS A 101 10.74 6.46 -5.04
N HIS A 102 10.10 5.90 -4.01
CA HIS A 102 8.66 5.69 -4.02
C HIS A 102 7.90 7.02 -4.04
N LYS A 103 8.38 8.02 -3.31
CA LYS A 103 7.86 9.40 -3.40
C LYS A 103 8.12 9.99 -4.79
N MET A 104 9.31 9.84 -5.36
CA MET A 104 9.63 10.29 -6.71
C MET A 104 8.67 9.70 -7.75
N GLN A 105 8.38 8.40 -7.67
CA GLN A 105 7.40 7.74 -8.55
C GLN A 105 6.03 8.41 -8.46
N HIS A 106 5.56 8.73 -7.25
CA HIS A 106 4.29 9.42 -7.05
C HIS A 106 4.32 10.87 -7.56
N ASP A 107 5.39 11.61 -7.28
CA ASP A 107 5.56 13.01 -7.65
C ASP A 107 5.70 13.19 -9.17
N MET A 108 6.32 12.23 -9.87
CA MET A 108 6.45 12.24 -11.33
C MET A 108 5.09 12.18 -12.03
N GLY A 109 4.04 11.68 -11.35
CA GLY A 109 2.68 11.64 -11.89
C GLY A 109 2.48 10.63 -13.03
N ASP A 110 3.55 10.05 -13.58
CA ASP A 110 3.53 8.94 -14.53
C ASP A 110 4.47 7.83 -14.05
N GLU A 111 3.86 6.79 -13.49
CA GLU A 111 4.60 5.62 -13.01
C GLU A 111 5.27 4.85 -14.16
N ARG A 112 4.67 4.79 -15.35
CA ARG A 112 5.30 4.09 -16.48
C ARG A 112 6.59 4.79 -16.88
N ALA A 113 6.57 6.12 -16.94
CA ALA A 113 7.77 6.91 -17.23
C ALA A 113 8.86 6.70 -16.16
N PHE A 114 8.49 6.60 -14.88
CA PHE A 114 9.44 6.27 -13.81
C PHE A 114 10.10 4.90 -14.04
N TRP A 115 9.33 3.86 -14.36
CA TRP A 115 9.90 2.52 -14.61
C TRP A 115 10.72 2.48 -15.90
N SER A 116 10.31 3.21 -16.95
CA SER A 116 11.12 3.40 -18.17
C SER A 116 12.45 4.08 -17.88
N LEU A 117 12.51 5.05 -16.97
CA LEU A 117 13.77 5.69 -16.52
C LEU A 117 14.71 4.66 -15.87
N LEU A 118 14.16 3.67 -15.16
CA LEU A 118 14.93 2.56 -14.59
C LEU A 118 15.34 1.51 -15.64
N GLY A 119 14.86 1.62 -16.88
CA GLY A 119 15.04 0.60 -17.92
C GLY A 119 14.36 -0.72 -17.60
N LYS A 120 13.24 -0.70 -16.86
CA LYS A 120 12.53 -1.89 -16.36
C LYS A 120 11.03 -1.81 -16.65
N ASP A 121 10.38 -2.96 -16.84
CA ASP A 121 8.93 -3.04 -16.73
C ASP A 121 8.52 -3.35 -15.29
N ALA A 122 7.53 -2.61 -14.78
CA ALA A 122 7.11 -2.71 -13.38
C ALA A 122 6.47 -4.08 -13.06
N TYR A 123 5.69 -4.62 -13.99
CA TYR A 123 4.99 -5.90 -13.78
C TYR A 123 5.94 -7.08 -13.95
N GLU A 124 6.86 -7.04 -14.92
CA GLU A 124 7.90 -8.05 -15.06
C GLU A 124 8.81 -8.09 -13.83
N THR A 125 9.21 -6.92 -13.33
CA THR A 125 10.02 -6.81 -12.10
C THR A 125 9.27 -7.39 -10.90
N ALA A 126 7.98 -7.07 -10.75
CA ALA A 126 7.17 -7.59 -9.65
C ALA A 126 6.98 -9.11 -9.75
N ALA A 127 6.75 -9.62 -10.96
CA ALA A 127 6.63 -11.05 -11.23
C ALA A 127 7.93 -11.80 -10.90
N ALA A 128 9.09 -11.23 -11.23
CA ALA A 128 10.39 -11.80 -10.90
C ALA A 128 10.60 -11.91 -9.38
N HIS A 129 10.24 -10.86 -8.62
CA HIS A 129 10.28 -10.90 -7.16
C HIS A 129 9.35 -11.94 -6.56
N TYR A 130 8.12 -12.01 -7.08
CA TYR A 130 7.13 -12.96 -6.59
C TYR A 130 7.56 -14.41 -6.85
N ALA A 131 8.12 -14.69 -8.03
CA ALA A 131 8.68 -15.99 -8.35
C ALA A 131 9.88 -16.36 -7.45
N ALA A 132 10.76 -15.40 -7.16
CA ALA A 132 11.88 -15.61 -6.24
C ALA A 132 11.41 -15.92 -4.81
N TYR A 133 10.39 -15.19 -4.35
CA TYR A 133 9.76 -15.44 -3.04
C TYR A 133 9.12 -16.84 -2.96
N GLN A 134 8.36 -17.25 -3.99
CA GLN A 134 7.76 -18.58 -4.03
C GLN A 134 8.82 -19.68 -3.96
N LYS A 135 9.87 -19.60 -4.78
CA LYS A 135 10.97 -20.56 -4.74
C LYS A 135 11.64 -20.65 -3.37
N ALA A 136 11.85 -19.51 -2.71
CA ALA A 136 12.45 -19.49 -1.37
C ALA A 136 11.53 -20.12 -0.30
N HIS A 137 10.22 -20.05 -0.49
CA HIS A 137 9.23 -20.61 0.44
C HIS A 137 8.90 -22.09 0.17
N ASP A 138 8.99 -22.55 -1.08
CA ASP A 138 8.73 -23.95 -1.45
C ASP A 138 9.88 -24.89 -1.04
N HIS A 139 11.05 -24.33 -0.70
CA HIS A 139 12.24 -25.05 -0.23
C HIS A 139 12.46 -24.96 1.29
N ALA A 140 11.48 -24.46 2.05
CA ALA A 140 11.51 -24.36 3.52
C ALA A 140 10.56 -25.38 4.15
#